data_AF-A0A6B2CFU8-F1
#
_entry.id   AF-A0A6B2CFU8-F1
#
_cell.length_a   1.000
_cell.length_b   1.000
_cell.length_c   1.000
_cell.angle_alpha   90.00
_cell.angle_beta   90.00
_cell.angle_gamma   90.00
#
_symmetry.space_group_name_H-M   'P 1'
#
loop_
_entity.id
_entity.type
_entity.pdbx_description
1 polymer ?
#
loop_
_entity_poly.entity_id
_entity_poly.type
_entity_poly.pdbx_seq_one_letter_code
_entity_poly.pdbx_strand_id
1 'polypeptide(L)'
;MSENSSLCEICGLNPAVVKCPVCGRFVCEDDFDYEKNMCLVCSNTRCEICGKKPSIGYCRVCGRVGCEDCLIEETPVSYVCRECAGKIGLELNAKKLRYKLR
;
A
#
# COMPACT_ATOMS: atom_id res chain seq x y z
N MET A 1 6.54 -29.96 -19.15
CA MET A 1 5.49 -29.47 -18.23
C MET A 1 5.61 -27.97 -18.13
N SER A 2 4.63 -27.24 -18.63
CA SER A 2 4.50 -25.80 -18.36
C SER A 2 3.00 -25.48 -18.40
N GLU A 3 2.33 -25.73 -17.28
CA GLU A 3 1.01 -25.17 -17.03
C GLU A 3 1.20 -23.66 -16.84
N ASN A 4 1.07 -22.91 -17.93
CA ASN A 4 0.84 -21.48 -17.84
C ASN A 4 -0.51 -21.33 -17.14
N SER A 5 -0.52 -20.94 -15.87
CA SER A 5 -1.76 -20.52 -15.21
C SER A 5 -2.25 -19.27 -15.93
N SER A 6 -3.15 -19.46 -16.88
CA SER A 6 -3.87 -18.41 -17.61
C SER A 6 -5.03 -17.83 -16.80
N LEU A 7 -5.14 -18.19 -15.53
CA LEU A 7 -6.17 -17.72 -14.61
C LEU A 7 -5.70 -16.50 -13.83
N CYS A 8 -6.66 -15.67 -13.44
CA CYS A 8 -6.45 -14.49 -12.61
C CYS A 8 -5.74 -14.87 -11.31
N GLU A 9 -4.64 -14.19 -11.00
CA GLU A 9 -3.88 -14.40 -9.75
C GLU A 9 -4.60 -13.87 -8.49
N ILE A 10 -5.74 -13.19 -8.64
CA ILE A 10 -6.55 -12.70 -7.52
C ILE A 10 -7.70 -13.66 -7.22
N CYS A 11 -8.63 -13.87 -8.16
CA CYS A 11 -9.77 -14.76 -7.91
C CYS A 11 -9.48 -16.25 -8.19
N GLY A 12 -8.52 -16.57 -9.07
CA GLY A 12 -8.24 -17.96 -9.48
C GLY A 12 -9.33 -18.63 -10.31
N LEU A 13 -10.37 -17.89 -10.73
CA LEU A 13 -11.54 -18.43 -11.42
C LEU A 13 -11.59 -18.02 -12.90
N ASN A 14 -11.41 -16.72 -13.16
CA ASN A 14 -11.54 -16.15 -14.50
C ASN A 14 -10.21 -16.14 -15.25
N PRO A 15 -10.22 -16.14 -16.59
CA PRO A 15 -9.00 -15.95 -17.39
C PRO A 15 -8.32 -14.61 -17.09
N ALA A 16 -7.00 -14.63 -16.93
CA ALA A 16 -6.20 -13.43 -16.82
C ALA A 16 -6.00 -12.79 -18.20
N VAL A 17 -6.37 -11.52 -18.32
CA VAL A 17 -6.33 -10.78 -19.58
C VAL A 17 -5.44 -9.54 -19.52
N VAL A 18 -5.09 -9.08 -18.31
CA VAL A 18 -4.29 -7.86 -18.10
C VAL A 18 -3.20 -8.12 -17.06
N LYS A 19 -1.99 -7.60 -17.32
CA LYS A 19 -0.91 -7.55 -16.32
C LYS A 19 -0.96 -6.23 -15.57
N CYS A 20 -1.05 -6.26 -14.24
CA CYS A 20 -1.02 -5.05 -13.43
C CYS A 20 0.35 -4.35 -13.54
N PRO A 21 0.40 -3.05 -13.92
CA PRO A 21 1.66 -2.33 -14.07
C PRO A 21 2.35 -2.02 -12.74
N VAL A 22 1.64 -2.14 -11.62
CA VAL A 22 2.12 -1.81 -10.27
C VAL A 22 2.81 -3.00 -9.60
N CYS A 23 2.17 -4.17 -9.60
CA CYS A 23 2.69 -5.37 -8.90
C CYS A 23 3.06 -6.52 -9.84
N GLY A 24 2.70 -6.45 -11.12
CA GLY A 24 3.03 -7.47 -12.10
C GLY A 24 2.11 -8.69 -12.16
N ARG A 25 1.11 -8.81 -11.28
CA ARG A 25 0.09 -9.88 -11.33
C ARG A 25 -0.70 -9.85 -12.62
N PHE A 26 -0.99 -11.02 -13.19
CA PHE A 26 -1.95 -11.21 -14.26
C PHE A 26 -3.36 -11.39 -13.67
N VAL A 27 -4.32 -10.55 -14.09
CA VAL A 27 -5.66 -10.48 -13.51
C VAL A 27 -6.76 -10.47 -14.58
N CYS A 28 -7.97 -10.87 -14.21
CA CYS A 28 -9.16 -10.73 -15.05
C CYS A 28 -9.69 -9.30 -15.02
N GLU A 29 -10.67 -8.98 -15.89
CA GLU A 29 -11.29 -7.65 -15.98
C GLU A 29 -11.96 -7.24 -14.67
N ASP A 30 -12.64 -8.17 -13.99
CA ASP A 30 -13.31 -7.91 -12.71
C ASP A 30 -12.35 -7.51 -11.59
N ASP A 31 -11.09 -7.95 -11.66
CA ASP A 31 -10.06 -7.70 -10.66
C ASP A 31 -9.11 -6.56 -11.07
N PHE A 32 -9.45 -5.81 -12.13
CA PHE A 32 -8.69 -4.66 -12.61
C PHE A 32 -9.49 -3.35 -12.46
N ASP A 33 -8.93 -2.39 -11.71
CA ASP A 33 -9.41 -1.02 -11.60
C ASP A 33 -8.90 -0.21 -12.80
N TYR A 34 -9.74 -0.08 -13.84
CA TYR A 34 -9.38 0.66 -15.05
C TYR A 34 -9.25 2.17 -14.82
N GLU A 35 -9.97 2.74 -13.86
CA GLU A 35 -9.87 4.18 -13.53
C GLU A 35 -8.50 4.49 -12.92
N LYS A 36 -7.99 3.60 -12.06
CA LYS A 36 -6.67 3.76 -11.43
C LYS A 36 -5.55 3.04 -12.17
N ASN A 37 -5.86 2.30 -13.23
CA ASN A 37 -4.92 1.52 -14.03
C ASN A 37 -4.07 0.53 -13.20
N MET A 38 -4.72 -0.25 -12.33
CA MET A 38 -4.06 -1.28 -11.51
C MET A 38 -5.03 -2.35 -11.03
N CYS A 39 -4.55 -3.48 -10.50
CA CYS A 39 -5.44 -4.49 -9.93
C CYS A 39 -6.11 -4.00 -8.64
N LEU A 40 -7.26 -4.58 -8.29
CA LEU A 40 -8.02 -4.22 -7.09
C LEU A 40 -7.21 -4.36 -5.80
N VAL A 41 -6.32 -5.35 -5.71
CA VAL A 41 -5.40 -5.48 -4.56
C VAL A 41 -4.50 -4.25 -4.43
N CYS A 42 -3.89 -3.78 -5.53
CA CYS A 42 -3.08 -2.56 -5.50
C CYS A 42 -3.93 -1.32 -5.21
N SER A 43 -5.14 -1.23 -5.78
CA SER A 43 -6.06 -0.10 -5.56
C SER A 43 -6.46 0.02 -4.08
N ASN A 44 -6.82 -1.10 -3.45
CA ASN A 44 -7.33 -1.15 -2.08
C ASN A 44 -6.25 -1.07 -1.00
N THR A 45 -4.99 -1.38 -1.34
CA THR A 45 -3.88 -1.33 -0.37
C THR A 45 -3.06 -0.05 -0.46
N ARG A 46 -3.43 0.91 -1.31
CA ARG A 46 -2.69 2.17 -1.43
C ARG A 46 -2.77 2.99 -0.14
N CYS A 47 -1.68 3.70 0.15
CA CYS A 47 -1.65 4.73 1.17
C CYS A 47 -2.76 5.77 0.93
N GLU A 48 -3.67 5.93 1.89
CA GLU A 48 -4.76 6.93 1.81
C GLU A 48 -4.27 8.36 1.97
N ILE A 49 -3.02 8.55 2.39
CA ILE A 49 -2.42 9.87 2.62
C ILE A 49 -1.78 10.42 1.34
N CYS A 50 -1.07 9.58 0.58
CA CYS A 50 -0.36 10.04 -0.62
C CYS A 50 -0.77 9.34 -1.91
N GLY A 51 -1.48 8.20 -1.84
CA GLY A 51 -1.88 7.43 -3.01
C GLY A 51 -0.75 6.80 -3.81
N LYS A 52 0.52 6.88 -3.39
CA LYS A 52 1.70 6.49 -4.20
C LYS A 52 2.22 5.08 -3.95
N LYS A 53 2.27 4.66 -2.67
CA LYS A 53 2.88 3.40 -2.23
C LYS A 53 1.84 2.51 -1.53
N PRO A 54 2.05 1.19 -1.48
CA PRO A 54 1.28 0.31 -0.62
C PRO A 54 1.35 0.75 0.85
N SER A 55 0.27 0.52 1.58
CA SER A 55 0.22 0.70 3.01
C SER A 55 1.00 -0.38 3.73
N ILE A 56 1.66 0.00 4.82
CA ILE A 56 2.37 -0.90 5.74
C ILE A 56 1.66 -1.03 7.10
N GLY A 57 0.58 -0.29 7.30
CA GLY A 57 -0.10 -0.16 8.59
C GLY A 57 -1.09 1.00 8.61
N TYR A 58 -1.66 1.28 9.77
CA TYR A 58 -2.67 2.32 9.96
C TYR A 58 -2.26 3.32 11.03
N CYS A 59 -2.73 4.55 10.91
CA CYS A 59 -2.54 5.55 11.95
C CYS A 59 -3.45 5.24 13.14
N ARG A 60 -2.88 5.05 14.34
CA ARG A 60 -3.67 4.80 15.57
C ARG A 60 -4.60 5.93 15.99
N VAL A 61 -4.45 7.12 15.39
CA VAL A 61 -5.24 8.32 15.72
C VAL A 61 -6.42 8.49 14.76
N CYS A 62 -6.21 8.38 13.44
CA CYS A 62 -7.26 8.61 12.45
C CYS A 62 -7.74 7.36 11.71
N GLY A 63 -7.14 6.20 11.97
CA GLY A 63 -7.50 4.93 11.31
C GLY A 63 -7.02 4.78 9.87
N ARG A 64 -6.62 5.87 9.20
CA ARG A 64 -6.18 5.81 7.80
C ARG A 64 -4.98 4.91 7.60
N VAL A 65 -4.99 4.15 6.51
CA VAL A 65 -3.86 3.29 6.11
C VAL A 65 -2.77 4.10 5.41
N GLY A 66 -1.51 3.89 5.77
CA GLY A 66 -0.39 4.70 5.29
C GLY A 66 0.83 3.90 4.88
N CYS A 67 1.66 4.47 4.00
CA CYS A 67 2.95 3.89 3.62
C CYS A 67 4.08 4.29 4.58
N GLU A 68 5.24 3.67 4.39
CA GLU A 68 6.50 3.93 5.13
C GLU A 68 6.98 5.40 5.14
N ASP A 69 6.52 6.23 4.21
CA ASP A 69 6.87 7.65 4.17
C ASP A 69 5.86 8.51 4.91
N CYS A 70 4.60 8.05 4.99
CA CYS A 70 3.50 8.84 5.55
C CYS A 70 3.18 8.46 7.01
N LEU A 71 3.62 7.29 7.44
CA LEU A 71 3.54 6.82 8.80
C LEU A 71 4.87 7.04 9.54
N ILE A 72 4.74 7.44 10.80
CA ILE A 72 5.80 7.52 11.78
C ILE A 72 5.57 6.37 12.74
N GLU A 73 6.56 5.49 12.89
CA GLU A 73 6.53 4.45 13.91
C GLU A 73 6.73 5.09 15.29
N GLU A 74 5.73 4.97 16.16
CA GLU A 74 5.75 5.46 17.54
C GLU A 74 6.25 4.37 18.49
N THR A 75 5.84 3.12 18.24
CA THR A 75 6.31 1.91 18.93
C THR A 75 6.53 0.80 17.89
N PRO A 76 7.21 -0.32 18.21
CA PRO A 76 7.39 -1.44 17.27
C PRO A 76 6.10 -2.00 16.65
N VAL A 77 4.93 -1.68 17.21
CA VAL A 77 3.61 -2.16 16.75
C VAL A 77 2.60 -1.04 16.48
N SER A 78 2.98 0.24 16.60
CA SER A 78 2.06 1.37 16.41
C SER A 78 2.62 2.46 15.50
N TYR A 79 1.74 3.00 14.66
CA TYR A 79 2.05 4.09 13.74
C TYR A 79 1.15 5.30 13.96
N VAL A 80 1.69 6.49 13.68
CA VAL A 80 0.96 7.75 13.64
C VAL A 80 1.25 8.42 12.29
N CYS A 81 0.24 8.92 11.58
CA CYS A 81 0.50 9.64 10.34
C CYS A 81 1.07 11.04 10.62
N ARG A 82 1.82 11.60 9.66
CA ARG A 82 2.44 12.93 9.78
C ARG A 82 1.45 14.05 10.15
N GLU A 83 0.23 13.99 9.63
CA GLU A 83 -0.82 14.96 9.96
C GLU A 83 -1.27 14.86 11.43
N CYS A 84 -1.46 13.65 11.95
CA CYS A 84 -1.84 13.45 13.35
C CYS A 84 -0.69 13.73 14.32
N ALA A 85 0.56 13.40 13.94
CA ALA A 85 1.72 13.68 14.77
C ALA A 85 1.85 15.17 15.11
N GLY A 86 1.59 16.06 14.13
CA GLY A 86 1.56 17.50 14.36
C GLY A 86 0.44 17.97 15.29
N LYS A 87 -0.71 17.26 15.32
CA LYS A 87 -1.86 17.58 16.18
C LYS A 87 -1.65 17.17 17.64
N ILE A 88 -0.96 16.06 17.87
CA ILE A 88 -0.78 15.48 19.23
C ILE A 88 0.57 15.83 19.86
N GLY A 89 1.33 16.75 19.25
CA GLY A 89 2.62 17.20 19.79
C GLY A 89 3.66 16.09 19.85
N LEU A 90 3.59 15.10 18.95
CA LEU A 90 4.54 13.99 18.93
C LEU A 90 5.89 14.52 18.43
N GLU A 91 6.85 14.67 19.35
CA GLU A 91 8.22 15.01 19.00
C GLU A 91 8.84 13.84 18.23
N LEU A 92 9.13 14.06 16.95
CA LEU A 92 9.81 13.09 16.11
C LEU A 92 11.18 12.79 16.72
N ASN A 93 11.33 11.62 17.35
CA ASN A 93 12.62 11.17 17.83
C ASN A 93 13.55 10.98 16.63
N ALA A 94 14.41 11.97 16.38
CA ALA A 94 15.23 12.15 15.18
C ALA A 94 16.26 11.02 14.92
N LYS A 95 16.33 9.98 15.77
CA LYS A 95 17.23 8.84 15.58
C LYS A 95 16.93 8.04 14.30
N LYS A 96 15.67 7.98 13.82
CA LYS A 96 15.33 7.32 12.54
C LYS A 96 15.54 8.20 11.28
N LEU A 97 15.62 9.53 11.42
CA LEU A 97 15.93 10.44 10.28
C LEU A 97 17.36 10.26 9.75
N ARG A 98 18.28 9.75 10.58
CA ARG A 98 19.68 9.51 10.18
C ARG A 98 19.87 8.38 9.16
N TYR A 99 18.89 7.48 8.99
CA TYR A 99 18.99 6.35 8.06
C TYR A 99 18.38 6.60 6.67
N LYS A 100 17.71 7.74 6.44
CA LYS A 100 17.15 8.13 5.12
C LYS A 100 17.95 9.21 4.37
N LEU A 101 19.10 9.65 4.91
CA LEU A 101 19.99 10.66 4.28
C LEU A 101 21.30 10.05 3.77
N ARG A 102 21.22 8.89 3.10
CA ARG A 102 22.35 8.31 2.36
C ARG A 102 21.96 8.09 0.92
#